data_AF-A0AAW1MKN1-F1
#
_entry.id   AF-A0AAW1MKN1-F1
#
_cell.length_a   1.000
_cell.length_b   1.000
_cell.length_c   1.000
_cell.angle_alpha   90.00
_cell.angle_beta   90.00
_cell.angle_gamma   90.00
#
_symmetry.space_group_name_H-M   'P 1'
#
loop_
_entity.id
_entity.type
_entity.pdbx_description
1 polymer ?
#
loop_
_entity_poly.entity_id
_entity_poly.type
_entity_poly.pdbx_seq_one_letter_code
_entity_poly.pdbx_strand_id
1 'polypeptide(L)'
;MDSFYLKHDNVSSYKAYRVLAEEFSDRFEDGDVNCEVSWKISYANISEDHYDYALLYYSGVRSFDRVRDGGIDVCALVFCQNLNETNGDYSNCGNRYSSYDTIEWPYIIEEVTIRANFTVTDSAIQYPNTLLSSIRPLDKADFEWTSQYYDDNKIVEKTLTLTKPQDRLLVFGIYGRDFSRDSGASWISRREFQFSLTLPKKLADRIHLLSNRRHLNKYLHTTEIYRRTTVVN
;
A
#
# COMPACT_ATOMS: atom_id res chain seq x y z
N MET A 1 13.15 11.06 23.09
CA MET A 1 12.68 10.68 21.75
C MET A 1 13.39 9.41 21.31
N ASP A 2 12.69 8.58 20.58
CA ASP A 2 13.16 7.32 20.03
C ASP A 2 13.91 7.59 18.72
N SER A 3 15.18 7.18 18.65
CA SER A 3 16.14 7.45 17.58
C SER A 3 15.79 6.81 16.22
N PHE A 4 14.51 6.58 15.93
CA PHE A 4 14.02 5.90 14.76
C PHE A 4 14.01 6.81 13.55
N TYR A 5 14.96 6.55 12.65
CA TYR A 5 14.90 7.04 11.29
C TYR A 5 13.84 6.25 10.51
N LEU A 6 12.72 6.89 10.17
CA LEU A 6 11.75 6.30 9.27
C LEU A 6 12.25 6.50 7.85
N LYS A 7 12.40 5.38 7.13
CA LYS A 7 12.60 5.43 5.69
C LYS A 7 11.30 5.93 5.06
N HIS A 8 11.29 7.19 4.64
CA HIS A 8 10.15 7.79 3.95
C HIS A 8 10.15 7.39 2.47
N ASP A 9 9.00 7.52 1.82
CA ASP A 9 8.87 7.26 0.39
C ASP A 9 9.60 8.33 -0.43
N ASN A 10 9.99 7.98 -1.66
CA ASN A 10 10.42 8.96 -2.65
C ASN A 10 9.21 9.65 -3.29
N VAL A 11 8.61 10.57 -2.53
CA VAL A 11 7.42 11.33 -2.92
C VAL A 11 7.66 12.32 -4.06
N SER A 12 8.91 12.52 -4.51
CA SER A 12 9.22 13.42 -5.64
C SER A 12 8.57 13.03 -6.96
N SER A 13 8.17 11.75 -7.09
CA SER A 13 7.45 11.24 -8.26
C SER A 13 5.93 11.41 -8.18
N TYR A 14 5.42 11.84 -7.02
CA TYR A 14 3.98 11.94 -6.79
C TYR A 14 3.52 13.33 -7.19
N LYS A 15 2.28 13.43 -7.68
CA LYS A 15 1.63 14.73 -7.76
C LYS A 15 1.20 15.14 -6.36
N ALA A 16 1.26 16.43 -6.11
CA ALA A 16 1.03 16.97 -4.79
C ALA A 16 0.28 18.29 -4.86
N TYR A 17 -0.60 18.49 -3.87
CA TYR A 17 -1.37 19.70 -3.69
C TYR A 17 -1.24 20.16 -2.25
N ARG A 18 -0.69 21.34 -2.03
CA ARG A 18 -0.66 21.96 -0.71
C ARG A 18 -2.07 22.35 -0.31
N VAL A 19 -2.45 21.95 0.90
CA VAL A 19 -3.78 22.25 1.40
C VAL A 19 -3.72 23.47 2.31
N LEU A 20 -4.34 24.58 1.87
CA LEU A 20 -4.26 25.89 2.54
C LEU A 20 -5.59 26.38 3.12
N ALA A 21 -6.71 25.93 2.57
CA ALA A 21 -8.02 26.40 2.97
C ALA A 21 -8.49 25.69 4.25
N GLU A 22 -9.16 26.42 5.15
CA GLU A 22 -9.77 25.85 6.36
C GLU A 22 -10.76 24.73 6.03
N GLU A 23 -11.49 24.89 4.93
CA GLU A 23 -12.42 23.90 4.41
C GLU A 23 -12.21 23.82 2.88
N PHE A 24 -12.05 22.61 2.36
CA PHE A 24 -12.03 22.40 0.91
C PHE A 24 -12.59 21.03 0.57
N SER A 25 -13.06 20.91 -0.67
CA SER A 25 -13.40 19.65 -1.30
C SER A 25 -12.96 19.74 -2.76
N ASP A 26 -12.12 18.82 -3.19
CA ASP A 26 -11.62 18.80 -4.58
C ASP A 26 -11.27 17.39 -5.03
N ARG A 27 -11.03 17.26 -6.34
CA ARG A 27 -10.78 16.00 -7.03
C ARG A 27 -9.49 16.07 -7.84
N PHE A 28 -8.67 15.05 -7.71
CA PHE A 28 -7.33 14.96 -8.29
C PHE A 28 -7.15 13.64 -9.03
N GLU A 29 -6.58 13.70 -10.22
CA GLU A 29 -6.44 12.51 -11.08
C GLU A 29 -4.99 12.26 -11.47
N ASP A 30 -4.58 11.00 -11.32
CA ASP A 30 -3.32 10.48 -11.84
C ASP A 30 -3.47 9.02 -12.25
N GLY A 31 -3.29 8.73 -13.54
CA GLY A 31 -3.44 7.38 -14.09
C GLY A 31 -4.79 6.76 -13.74
N ASP A 32 -4.76 5.63 -13.03
CA ASP A 32 -5.94 4.87 -12.63
C ASP A 32 -6.54 5.34 -11.29
N VAL A 33 -5.90 6.33 -10.63
CA VAL A 33 -6.38 6.89 -9.36
C VAL A 33 -7.14 8.18 -9.62
N ASN A 34 -8.41 8.15 -9.23
CA ASN A 34 -9.22 9.34 -9.02
C ASN A 34 -9.36 9.56 -7.51
N CYS A 35 -8.75 10.62 -6.99
CA CYS A 35 -8.61 10.95 -5.59
C CYS A 35 -9.50 12.15 -5.24
N GLU A 36 -10.61 11.90 -4.56
CA GLU A 36 -11.50 12.94 -4.04
C GLU A 36 -11.22 13.12 -2.56
N VAL A 37 -11.01 14.37 -2.14
CA VAL A 37 -10.74 14.69 -0.74
C VAL A 37 -11.60 15.86 -0.32
N SER A 38 -12.17 15.74 0.87
CA SER A 38 -12.74 16.85 1.60
C SER A 38 -12.10 16.92 2.98
N TRP A 39 -11.87 18.13 3.47
CA TRP A 39 -11.37 18.31 4.82
C TRP A 39 -11.97 19.53 5.50
N LYS A 40 -11.77 19.61 6.80
CA LYS A 40 -12.00 20.78 7.62
C LYS A 40 -10.94 20.85 8.70
N ILE A 41 -10.27 21.99 8.81
CA ILE A 41 -9.22 22.24 9.78
C ILE A 41 -9.51 23.52 10.57
N SER A 42 -9.00 23.56 11.79
CA SER A 42 -8.79 24.81 12.53
C SER A 42 -7.31 24.95 12.85
N TYR A 43 -6.83 26.19 12.93
CA TYR A 43 -5.43 26.45 13.26
C TYR A 43 -5.21 27.64 14.19
N ALA A 44 -4.13 27.56 14.96
CA ALA A 44 -3.63 28.66 15.79
C ALA A 44 -2.57 29.49 15.04
N ASN A 45 -2.08 30.55 15.68
CA ASN A 45 -0.96 31.33 15.13
C ASN A 45 0.26 30.44 14.91
N ILE A 46 0.80 30.47 13.69
CA ILE A 46 1.98 29.74 13.27
C ILE A 46 3.20 30.64 13.52
N SER A 47 4.05 30.33 14.50
CA SER A 47 5.23 31.15 14.81
C SER A 47 6.56 30.40 14.84
N GLU A 48 6.54 29.06 14.89
CA GLU A 48 7.73 28.23 14.96
C GLU A 48 7.76 27.14 13.86
N ASP A 49 8.76 26.25 13.93
CA ASP A 49 8.81 25.02 13.11
C ASP A 49 7.54 24.20 13.35
N HIS A 50 6.90 23.76 12.27
CA HIS A 50 5.64 23.04 12.32
C HIS A 50 5.49 22.09 11.13
N TYR A 51 4.46 21.26 11.20
CA TYR A 51 4.05 20.45 10.07
C TYR A 51 2.89 21.09 9.33
N ASP A 52 3.08 21.29 8.04
CA ASP A 52 2.01 21.53 7.08
C ASP A 52 1.51 20.19 6.51
N TYR A 53 0.45 20.26 5.68
CA TYR A 53 -0.10 19.11 5.00
C TYR A 53 -0.15 19.30 3.49
N ALA A 54 0.17 18.24 2.77
CA ALA A 54 -0.06 18.12 1.33
C ALA A 54 -0.89 16.87 1.05
N LEU A 55 -1.80 16.97 0.08
CA LEU A 55 -2.39 15.82 -0.55
C LEU A 55 -1.39 15.27 -1.57
N LEU A 56 -1.02 14.00 -1.42
CA LEU A 56 -0.22 13.26 -2.38
C LEU A 56 -1.10 12.26 -3.11
N TYR A 57 -1.02 12.24 -4.43
CA TYR A 57 -1.75 11.30 -5.27
C TYR A 57 -0.87 10.80 -6.41
N TYR A 58 -0.96 9.49 -6.68
CA TYR A 58 -0.08 8.82 -7.61
C TYR A 58 -0.68 7.51 -8.10
N SER A 59 -0.51 7.18 -9.38
CA SER A 59 -0.75 5.85 -9.93
C SER A 59 0.38 5.46 -10.86
N GLY A 60 1.17 4.45 -10.51
CA GLY A 60 2.25 4.02 -11.37
C GLY A 60 3.16 2.97 -10.78
N VAL A 61 4.38 2.93 -11.31
CA VAL A 61 5.42 1.97 -10.93
C VAL A 61 6.57 2.72 -10.28
N ARG A 62 6.93 2.34 -9.05
CA ARG A 62 8.14 2.86 -8.39
C ARG A 62 9.19 1.77 -8.22
N SER A 63 10.45 2.18 -8.17
CA SER A 63 11.54 1.30 -7.80
C SER A 63 11.83 1.33 -6.29
N PHE A 64 11.79 0.17 -5.65
CA PHE A 64 12.18 -0.07 -4.27
C PHE A 64 13.67 -0.42 -4.23
N ASP A 65 14.49 0.53 -3.77
CA ASP A 65 15.96 0.38 -3.62
C ASP A 65 16.69 -0.06 -4.90
N ARG A 66 16.10 0.20 -6.08
CA ARG A 66 16.60 -0.27 -7.39
C ARG A 66 16.67 -1.81 -7.51
N VAL A 67 16.01 -2.56 -6.62
CA VAL A 67 16.02 -4.03 -6.60
C VAL A 67 14.73 -4.61 -7.19
N ARG A 68 13.60 -3.95 -6.95
CA ARG A 68 12.28 -4.36 -7.42
C ARG A 68 11.48 -3.15 -7.78
N ASP A 69 10.69 -3.24 -8.83
CA ASP A 69 9.67 -2.25 -9.11
C ASP A 69 8.33 -2.78 -8.61
N GLY A 70 7.48 -1.90 -8.12
CA GLY A 70 6.13 -2.28 -7.74
C GLY A 70 5.07 -1.28 -8.14
N GLY A 71 3.91 -1.81 -8.50
CA GLY A 71 2.71 -1.05 -8.80
C GLY A 71 2.13 -0.46 -7.52
N ILE A 72 1.88 0.84 -7.56
CA ILE A 72 1.40 1.62 -6.42
C ILE A 72 0.35 2.61 -6.87
N ASP A 73 -0.67 2.70 -6.04
CA ASP A 73 -1.69 3.72 -6.10
C ASP A 73 -1.75 4.43 -4.75
N VAL A 74 -1.71 5.77 -4.72
CA VAL A 74 -1.75 6.56 -3.49
C VAL A 74 -2.76 7.69 -3.64
N CYS A 75 -3.51 7.93 -2.57
CA CYS A 75 -4.32 9.12 -2.36
C CYS A 75 -4.31 9.40 -0.86
N ALA A 76 -3.48 10.34 -0.41
CA ALA A 76 -3.17 10.50 1.01
C ALA A 76 -2.86 11.94 1.40
N LEU A 77 -3.38 12.36 2.55
CA LEU A 77 -2.90 13.53 3.26
C LEU A 77 -1.62 13.15 4.02
N VAL A 78 -0.54 13.89 3.77
CA VAL A 78 0.78 13.63 4.33
C VAL A 78 1.37 14.90 4.91
N PHE A 79 1.94 14.77 6.11
CA PHE A 79 2.66 15.84 6.78
C PHE A 79 3.94 16.24 6.06
N CYS A 80 4.30 17.52 6.13
CA CYS A 80 5.46 18.10 5.48
C CYS A 80 6.09 19.16 6.38
N GLN A 81 7.43 19.23 6.42
CA GLN A 81 8.12 20.26 7.19
C GLN A 81 8.09 21.60 6.44
N ASN A 82 7.59 22.65 7.08
CA ASN A 82 7.64 24.05 6.61
C ASN A 82 7.42 24.19 5.09
N LEU A 83 6.23 23.82 4.60
CA LEU A 83 5.92 23.97 3.17
C LEU A 83 5.95 25.46 2.81
N ASN A 84 6.91 25.86 1.98
CA ASN A 84 6.92 27.20 1.42
C ASN A 84 6.03 27.26 0.17
N GLU A 85 5.38 28.42 -0.03
CA GLU A 85 4.48 28.65 -1.18
C GLU A 85 5.22 28.67 -2.52
N THR A 86 6.53 28.80 -2.50
CA THR A 86 7.27 29.34 -3.65
C THR A 86 7.77 28.27 -4.62
N ASN A 87 7.98 27.02 -4.18
CA ASN A 87 8.78 26.08 -4.98
C ASN A 87 8.13 24.75 -5.36
N GLY A 88 6.87 24.48 -4.99
CA GLY A 88 6.21 23.20 -5.33
C GLY A 88 7.05 21.97 -4.95
N ASP A 89 7.95 22.13 -3.99
CA ASP A 89 8.91 21.12 -3.57
C ASP A 89 8.37 20.39 -2.36
N TYR A 90 7.77 19.22 -2.63
CA TYR A 90 7.20 18.34 -1.62
C TYR A 90 8.20 17.29 -1.13
N SER A 91 9.51 17.46 -1.43
CA SER A 91 10.56 16.54 -0.95
C SER A 91 10.70 16.50 0.57
N ASN A 92 10.22 17.53 1.27
CA ASN A 92 10.15 17.59 2.73
C ASN A 92 8.91 16.91 3.33
N CYS A 93 8.01 16.39 2.49
CA CYS A 93 6.88 15.58 2.96
C CYS A 93 7.36 14.21 3.42
N GLY A 94 6.83 13.76 4.56
CA GLY A 94 7.28 12.52 5.22
C GLY A 94 8.55 12.66 6.06
N ASN A 95 9.20 13.84 6.09
CA ASN A 95 10.39 14.08 6.90
C ASN A 95 10.01 14.49 8.32
N ARG A 96 10.52 13.76 9.32
CA ARG A 96 10.27 14.08 10.73
C ARG A 96 11.27 15.09 11.29
N TYR A 97 10.82 15.99 12.15
CA TYR A 97 11.74 16.75 13.00
C TYR A 97 12.41 15.79 13.99
N SER A 98 13.67 16.10 14.33
CA SER A 98 14.48 15.29 15.24
C SER A 98 14.02 15.35 16.69
N SER A 99 13.22 16.37 17.04
CA SER A 99 12.54 16.54 18.31
C SER A 99 11.13 17.09 18.08
N TYR A 100 10.14 16.59 18.84
CA TYR A 100 8.79 17.19 18.86
C TYR A 100 8.65 18.26 19.94
N ASP A 101 9.61 18.37 20.85
CA ASP A 101 9.63 19.42 21.86
C ASP A 101 10.02 20.78 21.26
N THR A 102 10.48 20.79 20.01
CA THR A 102 10.96 21.97 19.28
C THR A 102 10.02 22.39 18.16
N ILE A 103 8.81 21.82 18.08
CA ILE A 103 7.85 22.14 17.03
C ILE A 103 6.46 22.38 17.60
N GLU A 104 5.71 23.21 16.89
CA GLU A 104 4.29 23.44 17.15
C GLU A 104 3.42 22.49 16.32
N TRP A 105 2.24 22.19 16.85
CA TRP A 105 1.17 21.45 16.15
C TRP A 105 -0.01 22.40 15.96
N PRO A 106 0.09 23.35 15.01
CA PRO A 106 -0.88 24.44 14.93
C PRO A 106 -2.23 23.99 14.38
N TYR A 107 -2.30 22.85 13.71
CA TYR A 107 -3.48 22.35 13.00
C TYR A 107 -4.24 21.30 13.81
N ILE A 108 -5.56 21.46 13.88
CA ILE A 108 -6.51 20.42 14.28
C ILE A 108 -7.30 20.03 13.03
N ILE A 109 -7.17 18.79 12.58
CA ILE A 109 -7.98 18.23 11.51
C ILE A 109 -9.31 17.79 12.14
N GLU A 110 -10.34 18.59 11.93
CA GLU A 110 -11.68 18.34 12.48
C GLU A 110 -12.37 17.22 11.71
N GLU A 111 -12.28 17.29 10.39
CA GLU A 111 -12.89 16.33 9.46
C GLU A 111 -11.94 16.09 8.30
N VAL A 112 -11.84 14.85 7.85
CA VAL A 112 -11.22 14.51 6.56
C VAL A 112 -11.87 13.26 6.00
N THR A 113 -12.23 13.31 4.73
CA THR A 113 -12.69 12.16 3.97
C THR A 113 -11.87 12.06 2.69
N ILE A 114 -11.33 10.88 2.45
CA ILE A 114 -10.64 10.53 1.22
C ILE A 114 -11.43 9.42 0.53
N ARG A 115 -11.79 9.66 -0.72
CA ARG A 115 -12.39 8.66 -1.61
C ARG A 115 -11.48 8.43 -2.80
N ALA A 116 -11.29 7.17 -3.14
CA ALA A 116 -10.58 6.83 -4.36
C ALA A 116 -11.18 5.63 -5.07
N ASN A 117 -11.21 5.71 -6.40
CA ASN A 117 -11.65 4.63 -7.27
C ASN A 117 -10.46 3.83 -7.78
N PHE A 118 -10.61 2.51 -7.78
CA PHE A 118 -9.60 1.58 -8.26
C PHE A 118 -10.23 0.52 -9.15
N THR A 119 -9.49 0.08 -10.16
CA THR A 119 -9.86 -1.09 -10.95
C THR A 119 -9.72 -2.35 -10.10
N VAL A 120 -10.77 -3.16 -10.04
CA VAL A 120 -10.74 -4.46 -9.36
C VAL A 120 -9.96 -5.45 -10.21
N THR A 121 -8.89 -5.98 -9.64
CA THR A 121 -8.12 -7.09 -10.23
C THR A 121 -7.74 -8.09 -9.14
N ASP A 122 -7.49 -9.34 -9.52
CA ASP A 122 -7.02 -10.38 -8.58
C ASP A 122 -5.62 -10.06 -8.00
N SER A 123 -4.93 -9.08 -8.58
CA SER A 123 -3.57 -8.66 -8.23
C SER A 123 -3.53 -7.28 -7.59
N ALA A 124 -4.67 -6.65 -7.28
CA ALA A 124 -4.72 -5.32 -6.67
C ALA A 124 -5.37 -5.35 -5.29
N ILE A 125 -4.84 -4.56 -4.37
CA ILE A 125 -5.37 -4.43 -3.01
C ILE A 125 -5.09 -3.04 -2.46
N GLN A 126 -6.06 -2.49 -1.72
CA GLN A 126 -5.99 -1.19 -1.10
C GLN A 126 -6.17 -1.30 0.41
N TYR A 127 -5.40 -0.49 1.13
CA TYR A 127 -5.38 -0.45 2.60
C TYR A 127 -5.61 0.98 3.09
N PRO A 128 -6.37 1.17 4.17
CA PRO A 128 -6.33 2.42 4.91
C PRO A 128 -4.97 2.54 5.59
N ASN A 129 -4.34 3.69 5.46
CA ASN A 129 -3.07 4.01 6.11
C ASN A 129 -3.26 5.25 6.98
N THR A 130 -3.08 5.06 8.27
CA THR A 130 -3.18 6.11 9.27
C THR A 130 -1.93 6.05 10.15
N LEU A 131 -1.37 7.21 10.49
CA LEU A 131 -0.19 7.29 11.33
C LEU A 131 -0.25 8.54 12.19
N LEU A 132 -0.13 8.38 13.50
CA LEU A 132 0.04 9.46 14.45
C LEU A 132 1.52 9.77 14.70
N SER A 133 1.82 10.93 15.28
CA SER A 133 3.18 11.30 15.69
C SER A 133 3.80 10.33 16.70
N SER A 134 2.98 9.57 17.43
CA SER A 134 3.42 8.45 18.28
C SER A 134 3.89 7.21 17.52
N ILE A 135 3.88 7.24 16.19
CA ILE A 135 4.20 6.13 15.27
C ILE A 135 3.26 4.93 15.47
N ARG A 136 2.01 5.24 15.83
CA ARG A 136 0.93 4.28 15.94
C ARG A 136 -0.15 4.59 14.91
N PRO A 137 -0.86 3.57 14.40
CA PRO A 137 -2.06 3.83 13.63
C PRO A 137 -3.12 4.52 14.50
N LEU A 138 -4.09 5.16 13.86
CA LEU A 138 -5.30 5.62 14.55
C LEU A 138 -6.03 4.43 15.18
N ASP A 139 -6.75 4.68 16.27
CA ASP A 139 -7.68 3.68 16.80
C ASP A 139 -8.76 3.40 15.75
N LYS A 140 -9.21 2.15 15.67
CA LYS A 140 -10.29 1.74 14.78
C LYS A 140 -11.58 2.52 15.06
N ALA A 141 -11.78 3.01 16.28
CA ALA A 141 -12.93 3.83 16.64
C ALA A 141 -12.83 5.30 16.17
N ASP A 142 -11.70 5.71 15.59
CA ASP A 142 -11.44 7.11 15.20
C ASP A 142 -11.49 7.30 13.68
N PHE A 143 -11.67 6.23 12.91
CA PHE A 143 -11.88 6.30 11.45
C PHE A 143 -12.84 5.21 10.95
N GLU A 144 -13.47 5.49 9.82
CA GLU A 144 -14.28 4.54 9.07
C GLU A 144 -13.60 4.18 7.74
N TRP A 145 -13.67 2.91 7.37
CA TRP A 145 -13.14 2.38 6.12
C TRP A 145 -14.21 1.54 5.43
N THR A 146 -14.66 2.00 4.27
CA THR A 146 -15.74 1.33 3.52
C THR A 146 -15.32 1.04 2.09
N SER A 147 -16.09 0.17 1.44
CA SER A 147 -15.87 -0.20 0.04
C SER A 147 -17.21 -0.31 -0.66
N GLN A 148 -17.30 0.30 -1.83
CA GLN A 148 -18.47 0.21 -2.69
C GLN A 148 -18.04 -0.22 -4.08
N TYR A 149 -18.74 -1.21 -4.64
CA TYR A 149 -18.42 -1.79 -5.93
C TYR A 149 -19.39 -1.27 -6.99
N TYR A 150 -18.85 -0.94 -8.16
CA TYR A 150 -19.58 -0.43 -9.32
C TYR A 150 -19.22 -1.22 -10.57
N ASP A 151 -19.95 -0.97 -11.66
CA ASP A 151 -19.71 -1.52 -12.99
C ASP A 151 -19.50 -3.05 -13.01
N ASP A 152 -20.49 -3.78 -12.49
CA ASP A 152 -20.43 -5.25 -12.36
C ASP A 152 -19.19 -5.75 -11.60
N ASN A 153 -18.82 -5.04 -10.52
CA ASN A 153 -17.65 -5.29 -9.67
C ASN A 153 -16.30 -5.04 -10.37
N LYS A 154 -16.25 -4.23 -11.42
CA LYS A 154 -15.00 -3.83 -12.08
C LYS A 154 -14.31 -2.66 -11.41
N ILE A 155 -15.06 -1.83 -10.71
CA ILE A 155 -14.54 -0.67 -9.97
C ILE A 155 -14.85 -0.86 -8.49
N VAL A 156 -13.87 -0.56 -7.64
CA VAL A 156 -14.06 -0.43 -6.20
C VAL A 156 -13.72 0.99 -5.79
N GLU A 157 -14.70 1.69 -5.23
CA GLU A 157 -14.48 2.91 -4.49
C GLU A 157 -14.14 2.55 -3.05
N LYS A 158 -13.09 3.17 -2.55
CA LYS A 158 -12.66 3.07 -1.17
C LYS A 158 -12.86 4.43 -0.51
N THR A 159 -13.54 4.46 0.62
CA THR A 159 -13.74 5.66 1.42
C THR A 159 -13.05 5.48 2.77
N LEU A 160 -12.19 6.43 3.12
CA LEU A 160 -11.54 6.56 4.42
C LEU A 160 -11.98 7.89 5.06
N THR A 161 -12.68 7.83 6.20
CA THR A 161 -13.24 9.00 6.87
C THR A 161 -12.74 9.09 8.30
N LEU A 162 -12.26 10.26 8.71
CA LEU A 162 -11.92 10.56 10.09
C LEU A 162 -13.20 10.88 10.85
N THR A 163 -13.42 10.23 12.00
CA THR A 163 -14.65 10.39 12.79
C THR A 163 -14.45 11.19 14.07
N LYS A 164 -13.19 11.47 14.44
CA LYS A 164 -12.83 12.30 15.60
C LYS A 164 -11.67 13.23 15.24
N PRO A 165 -11.70 14.50 15.67
CA PRO A 165 -10.63 15.44 15.40
C PRO A 165 -9.25 14.95 15.82
N GLN A 166 -8.21 15.27 15.04
CA GLN A 166 -6.82 14.88 15.28
C GLN A 166 -5.87 16.08 15.13
N ASP A 167 -4.96 16.24 16.09
CA ASP A 167 -3.95 17.32 16.13
C ASP A 167 -2.52 16.82 15.86
N ARG A 168 -2.35 15.49 15.73
CA ARG A 168 -1.04 14.82 15.65
C ARG A 168 -0.96 13.78 14.53
N LEU A 169 -1.74 14.00 13.47
CA LEU A 169 -1.80 13.11 12.31
C LEU A 169 -0.59 13.33 11.41
N LEU A 170 0.14 12.27 11.07
CA LEU A 170 1.22 12.30 10.10
C LEU A 170 0.73 11.86 8.72
N VAL A 171 -0.01 10.75 8.67
CA VAL A 171 -0.53 10.20 7.42
C VAL A 171 -2.00 9.84 7.61
N PHE A 172 -2.81 10.18 6.62
CA PHE A 172 -4.18 9.71 6.50
C PHE A 172 -4.50 9.52 5.03
N GLY A 173 -4.66 8.28 4.58
CA GLY A 173 -4.83 8.02 3.17
C GLY A 173 -5.01 6.57 2.79
N ILE A 174 -5.16 6.36 1.50
CA ILE A 174 -5.36 5.07 0.87
C ILE A 174 -4.06 4.70 0.17
N TYR A 175 -3.51 3.54 0.54
CA TYR A 175 -2.34 2.96 -0.11
C TYR A 175 -2.73 1.68 -0.82
N GLY A 176 -2.55 1.68 -2.13
CA GLY A 176 -2.81 0.58 -3.04
C GLY A 176 -1.53 -0.09 -3.52
N ARG A 177 -1.63 -1.40 -3.72
CA ARG A 177 -0.64 -2.21 -4.44
C ARG A 177 -1.33 -2.88 -5.61
N ASP A 178 -0.69 -2.85 -6.77
CA ASP A 178 -1.05 -3.64 -7.92
C ASP A 178 0.15 -4.51 -8.32
N PHE A 179 0.09 -5.76 -7.89
CA PHE A 179 1.14 -6.75 -8.11
C PHE A 179 1.28 -7.15 -9.58
N SER A 180 0.32 -6.82 -10.44
CA SER A 180 0.45 -7.07 -11.88
C SER A 180 1.45 -6.13 -12.55
N ARG A 181 1.68 -4.95 -11.94
CA ARG A 181 2.66 -3.94 -12.37
C ARG A 181 4.04 -4.12 -11.71
N ASP A 182 4.21 -5.13 -10.84
CA ASP A 182 5.50 -5.41 -10.21
C ASP A 182 6.51 -5.94 -11.25
N SER A 183 7.72 -5.38 -11.22
CA SER A 183 8.83 -5.76 -12.10
C SER A 183 10.02 -6.23 -11.25
N GLY A 184 10.74 -7.25 -11.74
CA GLY A 184 11.95 -7.76 -11.07
C GLY A 184 11.76 -9.07 -10.29
N ALA A 185 10.55 -9.63 -10.18
CA ALA A 185 10.43 -11.05 -9.89
C ALA A 185 10.66 -11.85 -11.20
N SER A 186 11.91 -11.95 -11.64
CA SER A 186 12.32 -13.04 -12.53
C SER A 186 12.25 -14.36 -11.76
N TRP A 187 11.05 -14.78 -11.40
CA TRP A 187 10.79 -16.20 -11.24
C TRP A 187 11.06 -16.78 -12.62
N ILE A 188 12.20 -17.46 -12.70
CA ILE A 188 12.51 -18.53 -13.63
C ILE A 188 11.18 -19.03 -14.22
N SER A 189 10.92 -18.68 -15.49
CA SER A 189 9.85 -19.32 -16.26
C SER A 189 9.92 -20.80 -15.92
N ARG A 190 8.79 -21.45 -15.63
CA ARG A 190 8.70 -22.90 -15.44
C ARG A 190 9.38 -23.64 -16.62
N ARG A 191 10.70 -23.77 -16.59
CA ARG A 191 11.38 -24.91 -17.16
C ARG A 191 11.12 -25.97 -16.12
N GLU A 192 10.36 -26.98 -16.52
CA GLU A 192 10.39 -28.26 -15.85
C GLU A 192 11.85 -28.58 -15.55
N PHE A 193 12.26 -28.42 -14.28
CA PHE A 193 13.49 -29.02 -13.82
C PHE A 193 13.17 -30.51 -13.73
N GLN A 194 13.28 -31.18 -14.88
CA GLN A 194 13.25 -32.61 -14.97
C GLN A 194 14.53 -33.09 -14.28
N PHE A 195 14.46 -33.30 -12.97
CA PHE A 195 15.45 -34.07 -12.25
C PHE A 195 15.39 -35.49 -12.80
N SER A 196 16.17 -35.76 -13.85
CA SER A 196 16.55 -37.12 -14.19
C SER A 196 17.51 -37.57 -13.10
N LEU A 197 16.96 -38.16 -12.04
CA LEU A 197 17.70 -39.05 -11.17
C LEU A 197 18.08 -40.28 -12.01
N THR A 198 19.20 -40.22 -12.71
CA THR A 198 19.91 -41.42 -13.13
C THR A 198 20.40 -42.13 -11.88
N LEU A 199 19.52 -42.93 -11.28
CA LEU A 199 19.90 -43.90 -10.26
C LEU A 199 20.98 -44.80 -10.86
N PRO A 200 22.15 -44.94 -10.22
CA PRO A 200 23.11 -45.96 -10.62
C PRO A 200 22.41 -47.33 -10.52
N LYS A 201 22.52 -48.14 -11.58
CA LYS A 201 21.83 -49.44 -11.76
C LYS A 201 21.91 -50.39 -10.55
N LYS A 202 22.84 -50.19 -9.61
CA LYS A 202 22.98 -51.01 -8.41
C LYS A 202 21.98 -50.73 -7.28
N LEU A 203 21.12 -49.70 -7.38
CA LEU A 203 20.07 -49.45 -6.38
C LEU A 203 18.65 -49.88 -6.81
N ALA A 204 18.43 -50.15 -8.10
CA ALA A 204 17.12 -50.59 -8.62
C ALA A 204 16.77 -52.03 -8.20
N ASP A 205 17.79 -52.90 -8.07
CA ASP A 205 17.57 -54.32 -7.75
C ASP A 205 17.31 -54.59 -6.25
N ARG A 206 17.43 -53.58 -5.38
CA ARG A 206 17.14 -53.73 -3.95
C ARG A 206 15.74 -53.29 -3.52
N ILE A 207 15.00 -52.60 -4.38
CA ILE A 207 13.61 -52.17 -4.09
C ILE A 207 12.58 -53.22 -4.54
N HIS A 208 12.97 -54.14 -5.44
CA HIS A 208 12.07 -55.19 -5.93
C HIS A 208 11.83 -56.38 -4.97
N LEU A 209 12.49 -56.41 -3.80
CA LEU A 209 12.38 -57.51 -2.83
C LEU A 209 11.68 -57.16 -1.52
N LEU A 210 11.09 -55.95 -1.38
CA LEU A 210 10.39 -55.55 -0.15
C LEU A 210 8.94 -55.08 -0.37
N SER A 211 8.33 -55.25 -1.55
CA SER A 211 6.94 -54.85 -1.79
C SER A 211 5.88 -55.88 -1.39
N ASN A 212 6.25 -56.95 -0.67
CA ASN A 212 5.29 -57.98 -0.25
C ASN A 212 5.22 -58.10 1.27
N ARG A 213 4.70 -57.06 1.94
CA ARG A 213 3.99 -57.19 3.23
C ARG A 213 3.17 -55.93 3.54
N ARG A 214 1.95 -56.19 3.99
CA ARG A 214 0.85 -55.26 4.28
C ARG A 214 1.17 -54.27 5.41
N HIS A 215 0.35 -53.23 5.45
CA HIS A 215 0.11 -52.25 6.51
C HIS A 215 1.08 -51.06 6.61
N LEU A 216 0.60 -49.89 6.21
CA LEU A 216 0.40 -48.75 7.12
C LEU A 216 -0.35 -47.60 6.42
N ASN A 217 -1.59 -47.38 6.87
CA ASN A 217 -2.30 -46.11 6.75
C ASN A 217 -1.51 -45.03 7.51
N LYS A 218 -1.23 -43.89 6.86
CA LYS A 218 -1.54 -42.54 7.36
C LYS A 218 -0.76 -41.47 6.58
N TYR A 219 -1.49 -40.41 6.24
CA TYR A 219 -1.04 -39.13 5.69
C TYR A 219 -0.54 -39.16 4.24
N LEU A 220 -1.41 -38.69 3.34
CA LEU A 220 -1.12 -37.71 2.29
C LEU A 220 -2.43 -37.45 1.52
N HIS A 221 -3.19 -36.45 1.97
CA HIS A 221 -4.24 -35.84 1.16
C HIS A 221 -3.57 -34.73 0.34
N THR A 222 -3.40 -34.98 -0.96
CA THR A 222 -3.06 -33.97 -1.96
C THR A 222 -4.06 -34.09 -3.10
N THR A 223 -4.94 -33.07 -3.15
CA THR A 223 -5.48 -32.40 -4.34
C THR A 223 -5.38 -33.14 -5.68
N GLU A 224 -6.50 -33.72 -6.11
CA GLU A 224 -6.76 -34.06 -7.52
C GLU A 224 -7.21 -32.79 -8.27
N ILE A 225 -6.49 -32.43 -9.33
CA ILE A 225 -7.00 -31.50 -10.36
C ILE A 225 -7.14 -32.28 -11.67
N TYR A 226 -8.38 -32.29 -12.14
CA TYR A 226 -8.91 -32.94 -13.33
C TYR A 226 -8.29 -32.31 -14.62
N ARG A 227 -7.63 -33.11 -15.47
CA ARG A 227 -7.32 -32.73 -16.86
C ARG A 227 -8.33 -33.42 -17.80
N ARG A 228 -9.24 -32.64 -18.36
CA ARG A 228 -10.00 -32.99 -19.57
C ARG A 228 -9.10 -32.75 -20.77
N THR A 229 -8.86 -33.79 -21.55
CA THR A 229 -8.32 -33.67 -22.90
C THR A 229 -9.46 -33.92 -23.88
N THR A 230 -9.84 -32.89 -24.62
CA THR A 230 -10.65 -33.00 -25.84
C THR A 230 -9.78 -33.59 -26.94
N VAL A 231 -10.18 -34.72 -27.51
CA VAL A 231 -9.69 -35.22 -28.79
C VAL A 231 -10.79 -35.00 -29.80
N VAL A 232 -10.44 -34.22 -30.83
CA VAL A 232 -11.22 -34.00 -32.04
C VAL A 232 -11.09 -35.24 -32.93
N ASN A 233 -12.21 -35.72 -33.45
CA ASN A 233 -12.27 -36.54 -34.66
C ASN A 233 -13.09 -35.76 -35.70
#